data_AF-A0A357XWR5-F1
#
_entry.id   AF-A0A357XWR5-F1
#
_cell.length_a   1.000
_cell.length_b   1.000
_cell.length_c   1.000
_cell.angle_alpha   90.00
_cell.angle_beta   90.00
_cell.angle_gamma   90.00
#
_symmetry.space_group_name_H-M   'P 1'
#
loop_
_entity.id
_entity.type
_entity.pdbx_description
1 polymer ?
#
loop_
_entity_poly.entity_id
_entity_poly.type
_entity_poly.pdbx_seq_one_letter_code
_entity_poly.pdbx_strand_id
1 'polypeptide(L)'
;AYTLATIDAIASQGGKVIGHNIIGFDLLFLLHRGLKHGIKPPVSIVGQMKQYAPTALIDLQREWQFGVRSEKYAKLDTLAAYFGVTRKNGNGANFYRLFNGGFEAHLQALQYLENDIRMTIEIARKMGVIQ
;
A
#
# COMPACT_ATOMS: atom_id res chain seq x y z
N ALA A 1 3.35 -5.95 -11.63
CA ALA A 1 3.58 -6.23 -10.21
C ALA A 1 5.03 -5.92 -9.90
N TYR A 2 5.29 -4.88 -9.10
CA TYR A 2 6.66 -4.56 -8.68
C TYR A 2 7.16 -5.67 -7.77
N THR A 3 8.34 -6.20 -8.06
CA THR A 3 8.96 -7.22 -7.20
C THR A 3 9.49 -6.53 -5.93
N LEU A 4 9.71 -7.31 -4.86
CA LEU A 4 10.42 -6.83 -3.67
C LEU A 4 11.75 -6.14 -4.04
N ALA A 5 12.42 -6.59 -5.10
CA ALA A 5 13.64 -5.98 -5.62
C ALA A 5 13.41 -4.59 -6.23
N THR A 6 12.29 -4.36 -6.93
CA THR A 6 12.01 -3.01 -7.46
C THR A 6 11.72 -2.01 -6.35
N ILE A 7 10.97 -2.42 -5.33
CA ILE A 7 10.71 -1.57 -4.15
C ILE A 7 12.02 -1.25 -3.44
N ASP A 8 12.92 -2.23 -3.29
CA ASP A 8 14.24 -2.03 -2.70
C ASP A 8 15.15 -1.10 -3.50
N ALA A 9 15.12 -1.22 -4.83
CA ALA A 9 15.86 -0.34 -5.72
C ALA A 9 15.38 1.11 -5.62
N ILE A 10 14.05 1.34 -5.60
CA ILE A 10 13.47 2.68 -5.41
C ILE A 10 13.92 3.27 -4.07
N ALA A 11 13.77 2.52 -2.98
CA ALA A 11 14.15 2.99 -1.65
C ALA A 11 15.65 3.27 -1.54
N SER A 12 16.50 2.40 -2.10
CA SER A 12 17.96 2.56 -2.05
C SER A 12 18.47 3.72 -2.89
N GLN A 13 17.70 4.18 -3.88
CA GLN A 13 17.99 5.37 -4.70
C GLN A 13 17.39 6.66 -4.13
N GLY A 14 16.87 6.63 -2.89
CA GLY A 14 16.25 7.79 -2.25
C GLY A 14 14.81 8.06 -2.70
N GLY A 15 14.22 7.16 -3.49
CA GLY A 15 12.81 7.20 -3.83
C GLY A 15 11.92 6.84 -2.64
N LYS A 16 10.66 7.28 -2.69
CA LYS A 16 9.66 7.03 -1.64
C LYS A 16 8.62 6.05 -2.15
N VAL A 17 8.28 5.06 -1.32
CA VAL A 17 7.18 4.14 -1.56
C VAL A 17 6.05 4.51 -0.61
N ILE A 18 4.90 4.86 -1.19
CA ILE A 18 3.73 5.33 -0.45
C ILE A 18 2.64 4.28 -0.53
N GLY A 19 1.99 4.01 0.60
CA GLY A 19 0.82 3.15 0.65
C GLY A 19 0.02 3.32 1.93
N HIS A 20 -1.12 2.64 2.02
CA HIS A 20 -1.98 2.67 3.21
C HIS A 20 -1.89 1.34 3.95
N ASN A 21 -1.37 1.36 5.18
CA ASN A 21 -1.02 0.17 5.95
C ASN A 21 0.00 -0.73 5.23
N ILE A 22 0.89 -0.12 4.44
CA ILE A 22 1.85 -0.82 3.59
C ILE A 22 2.88 -1.61 4.42
N ILE A 23 3.25 -1.10 5.60
CA ILE A 23 4.19 -1.78 6.50
C ILE A 23 3.47 -2.89 7.27
N GLY A 24 2.23 -2.66 7.67
CA GLY A 24 1.42 -3.60 8.45
C GLY A 24 0.77 -4.72 7.63
N PHE A 25 0.72 -4.59 6.30
CA PHE A 25 0.09 -5.58 5.42
C PHE A 25 0.91 -5.90 4.18
N ASP A 26 0.98 -5.00 3.19
CA ASP A 26 1.48 -5.30 1.85
C ASP A 26 2.92 -5.83 1.85
N LEU A 27 3.84 -5.13 2.51
CA LEU A 27 5.24 -5.54 2.57
C LEU A 27 5.43 -6.82 3.39
N LEU A 28 4.71 -6.97 4.51
CA LEU A 28 4.76 -8.21 5.29
C LEU A 28 4.25 -9.40 4.47
N PHE A 29 3.14 -9.23 3.75
CA PHE A 29 2.60 -10.25 2.87
C PHE A 29 3.59 -10.62 1.76
N LEU A 30 4.16 -9.63 1.06
CA LEU A 30 5.15 -9.85 0.01
C LEU A 30 6.41 -10.52 0.53
N LEU A 31 6.91 -10.14 1.72
CA LEU A 31 8.06 -10.77 2.36
C LEU A 31 7.79 -12.24 2.68
N HIS A 32 6.67 -12.55 3.33
CA HIS A 32 6.30 -13.94 3.63
C HIS A 32 6.10 -14.78 2.37
N ARG A 33 5.46 -14.20 1.35
CA ARG A 33 5.30 -14.86 0.04
C ARG A 33 6.65 -15.08 -0.64
N GLY A 34 7.55 -14.10 -0.58
CA GLY A 34 8.91 -14.22 -1.08
C GLY A 34 9.68 -15.35 -0.41
N LEU A 35 9.66 -15.39 0.94
CA LEU A 35 10.29 -16.45 1.73
C LEU A 35 9.77 -17.84 1.34
N LYS A 36 8.44 -17.99 1.19
CA LYS A 36 7.82 -19.25 0.73
C LYS A 36 8.34 -19.71 -0.63
N HIS A 37 8.70 -18.78 -1.50
CA HIS A 37 9.21 -19.06 -2.85
C HIS A 37 10.74 -18.96 -2.97
N GLY A 38 11.48 -18.92 -1.86
CA GLY A 38 12.95 -18.87 -1.86
C GLY A 38 13.53 -17.53 -2.32
N ILE A 39 12.72 -16.47 -2.39
CA ILE A 39 13.17 -15.12 -2.72
C ILE A 39 13.77 -14.49 -1.47
N LYS A 40 15.03 -14.06 -1.57
CA LYS A 40 15.73 -13.40 -0.47
C LYS A 40 15.05 -12.06 -0.14
N PRO A 41 14.76 -11.77 1.14
CA PRO A 41 14.25 -10.48 1.54
C PRO A 41 15.22 -9.35 1.19
N PRO A 42 14.73 -8.24 0.61
CA PRO A 42 15.54 -7.05 0.37
C PRO A 42 15.97 -6.41 1.70
N VAL A 43 17.28 -6.22 1.90
CA VAL A 43 17.84 -5.77 3.19
C VAL A 43 17.46 -4.33 3.51
N SER A 44 17.47 -3.42 2.52
CA SER A 44 17.19 -2.00 2.75
C SER A 44 15.74 -1.79 3.17
N ILE A 45 14.78 -2.38 2.45
CA ILE A 45 13.35 -2.32 2.80
C ILE A 45 13.06 -2.99 4.15
N VAL A 46 13.63 -4.16 4.43
CA VAL A 46 13.45 -4.82 5.73
C VAL A 46 14.02 -3.95 6.86
N GLY A 47 15.13 -3.27 6.63
CA GLY A 47 15.69 -2.28 7.55
C GLY A 47 14.72 -1.13 7.81
N GLN A 48 14.16 -0.54 6.76
CA GLN A 48 13.18 0.56 6.85
C GLN A 48 11.92 0.14 7.62
N MET A 49 11.36 -1.05 7.36
CA MET A 49 10.16 -1.54 8.05
C MET A 49 10.34 -1.66 9.57
N LYS A 50 11.56 -1.91 10.04
CA LYS A 50 11.90 -2.02 11.47
C LYS A 50 12.09 -0.67 12.15
N GLN A 51 12.27 0.41 11.38
CA GLN A 51 12.47 1.75 11.92
C GLN A 51 11.15 2.33 12.43
N TYR A 52 11.27 3.17 13.46
CA TYR A 52 10.13 3.94 13.97
C TYR A 52 9.68 5.00 12.94
N ALA A 53 10.65 5.70 12.34
CA ALA A 53 10.43 6.72 11.32
C ALA A 53 11.20 6.36 10.02
N PRO A 54 10.69 5.42 9.20
CA PRO A 54 11.30 5.10 7.93
C PRO A 54 11.31 6.32 6.99
N THR A 55 12.41 6.50 6.27
CA THR A 55 12.58 7.61 5.33
C THR A 55 12.10 7.28 3.91
N ALA A 56 12.14 5.99 3.54
CA ALA A 56 11.77 5.52 2.20
C ALA A 56 10.34 4.95 2.15
N LEU A 57 9.76 4.60 3.29
CA LEU A 57 8.41 4.04 3.38
C LEU A 57 7.47 5.04 4.02
N ILE A 58 6.48 5.48 3.26
CA ILE A 58 5.41 6.34 3.74
C ILE A 58 4.16 5.50 3.89
N ASP A 59 3.75 5.30 5.14
CA ASP A 59 2.54 4.57 5.49
C ASP A 59 1.46 5.54 5.96
N LEU A 60 0.46 5.81 5.11
CA LEU A 60 -0.61 6.77 5.40
C LEU A 60 -1.40 6.42 6.67
N GLN A 61 -1.44 5.15 7.06
CA GLN A 61 -2.07 4.74 8.32
C GLN A 61 -1.27 5.25 9.52
N ARG A 62 0.07 5.23 9.45
CA ARG A 62 0.94 5.77 10.51
C ARG A 62 0.91 7.30 10.53
N GLU A 63 0.88 7.93 9.36
CA GLU A 63 0.74 9.39 9.23
C GLU A 63 -0.57 9.87 9.84
N TRP A 64 -1.69 9.21 9.53
CA TRP A 64 -2.99 9.50 10.12
C TRP A 64 -3.00 9.38 11.66
N GLN A 65 -2.25 8.41 12.19
CA GLN A 65 -2.14 8.19 13.63
C GLN A 65 -1.15 9.15 14.30
N PHE A 66 -0.49 10.04 13.57
CA PHE A 66 0.55 10.95 14.09
C PHE A 66 1.60 10.22 14.93
N GLY A 67 2.01 9.01 14.50
CA GLY A 67 3.01 8.19 15.19
C GLY A 67 2.50 7.42 16.42
N VAL A 68 1.22 7.56 16.80
CA VAL A 68 0.61 6.79 17.88
C VAL A 68 0.35 5.36 17.42
N ARG A 69 0.99 4.39 18.07
CA ARG A 69 0.70 2.96 17.83
C ARG A 69 -0.65 2.60 18.43
N SER A 70 -1.66 2.45 17.58
CA SER A 70 -3.00 2.00 17.98
C SER A 70 -3.42 0.77 17.19
N GLU A 71 -4.08 -0.17 17.87
CA GLU A 71 -4.79 -1.28 17.21
C GLU A 71 -5.98 -0.80 16.38
N LYS A 72 -6.49 0.41 16.68
CA LYS A 72 -7.52 1.05 15.87
C LYS A 72 -6.86 1.64 14.63
N TYR A 73 -7.12 1.00 13.49
CA TYR A 73 -6.72 1.50 12.18
C TYR A 73 -7.91 2.08 11.42
N ALA A 74 -7.67 3.10 10.61
CA ALA A 74 -8.67 3.63 9.70
C ALA A 74 -8.59 2.82 8.40
N LYS A 75 -9.74 2.52 7.78
CA LYS A 75 -9.71 1.92 6.45
C LYS A 75 -9.41 3.03 5.43
N LEU A 76 -8.76 2.68 4.31
CA LEU A 76 -8.51 3.62 3.21
C LEU A 76 -9.78 4.38 2.80
N ASP A 77 -10.91 3.66 2.70
CA ASP A 77 -12.20 4.24 2.33
C ASP A 77 -12.79 5.17 3.41
N THR A 78 -12.46 4.94 4.69
CA THR A 78 -12.82 5.84 5.80
C THR A 78 -12.05 7.15 5.70
N LEU A 79 -10.75 7.08 5.41
CA LEU A 79 -9.93 8.28 5.18
C LEU A 79 -10.38 9.01 3.92
N ALA A 80 -10.70 8.28 2.86
CA ALA A 80 -11.25 8.88 1.64
C ALA A 80 -12.55 9.65 1.89
N ALA A 81 -13.44 9.08 2.72
CA ALA A 81 -14.65 9.76 3.19
C ALA A 81 -14.33 11.06 3.92
N TYR A 82 -13.41 10.97 4.88
CA TYR A 82 -13.03 12.09 5.74
C TYR A 82 -12.45 13.26 4.94
N PHE A 83 -11.58 12.98 3.97
CA PHE A 83 -10.95 14.00 3.15
C PHE A 83 -11.78 14.47 1.94
N GLY A 84 -12.96 13.87 1.72
CA GLY A 84 -13.84 14.20 0.60
C GLY A 84 -13.23 13.89 -0.77
N VAL A 85 -12.52 12.76 -0.88
CA VAL A 85 -11.88 12.30 -2.12
C VAL A 85 -12.58 11.06 -2.69
N THR A 86 -12.08 10.54 -3.82
CA THR A 86 -12.69 9.39 -4.50
C THR A 86 -12.82 8.20 -3.53
N ARG A 87 -13.95 7.48 -3.60
CA ARG A 87 -14.27 6.34 -2.74
C ARG A 87 -14.08 5.01 -3.47
N LYS A 88 -14.12 3.91 -2.72
CA LYS A 88 -14.02 2.57 -3.31
C LYS A 88 -15.14 2.31 -4.31
N ASN A 89 -14.78 1.68 -5.43
CA ASN A 89 -15.70 1.27 -6.50
C ASN A 89 -16.03 -0.24 -6.44
N GLY A 90 -15.80 -0.90 -5.30
CA GLY A 90 -16.03 -2.33 -5.15
C GLY A 90 -15.67 -2.88 -3.77
N ASN A 91 -15.75 -4.20 -3.63
CA ASN A 91 -15.42 -4.92 -2.40
C ASN A 91 -14.25 -5.87 -2.64
N GLY A 92 -13.15 -5.68 -1.91
CA GLY A 92 -11.95 -6.52 -1.99
C GLY A 92 -12.21 -8.01 -1.73
N ALA A 93 -13.27 -8.37 -0.99
CA ALA A 93 -13.65 -9.78 -0.79
C ALA A 93 -14.03 -10.49 -2.10
N ASN A 94 -14.47 -9.72 -3.11
CA ASN A 94 -14.82 -10.24 -4.43
C ASN A 94 -13.67 -10.13 -5.44
N PHE A 95 -12.52 -9.56 -5.06
CA PHE A 95 -11.42 -9.30 -5.99
C PHE A 95 -10.96 -10.58 -6.70
N TYR A 96 -10.87 -11.70 -5.99
CA TYR A 96 -10.44 -12.98 -6.58
C TYR A 96 -11.40 -13.47 -7.68
N ARG A 97 -12.70 -13.17 -7.57
CA ARG A 97 -13.70 -13.54 -8.59
C ARG A 97 -13.55 -12.68 -9.83
N LEU A 98 -13.30 -11.38 -9.65
CA LEU A 98 -13.04 -10.46 -10.75
C LEU A 98 -11.75 -10.85 -11.49
N PHE A 99 -10.67 -11.06 -10.74
CA PHE A 99 -9.36 -11.35 -11.31
C PHE A 99 -9.29 -12.66 -12.09
N ASN A 100 -9.97 -13.71 -11.60
CA ASN A 100 -10.02 -15.02 -12.26
C ASN A 100 -11.24 -15.19 -13.19
N GLY A 101 -12.00 -14.11 -13.41
CA GLY A 101 -13.15 -14.13 -14.32
C GLY A 101 -12.72 -14.03 -15.80
N GLY A 102 -13.71 -13.83 -16.67
CA GLY A 102 -13.46 -13.53 -18.08
C GLY A 102 -12.84 -12.14 -18.29
N PHE A 103 -12.51 -11.81 -19.53
CA PHE A 103 -11.83 -10.57 -19.92
C PHE A 103 -12.41 -9.30 -19.25
N GLU A 104 -13.73 -9.10 -19.33
CA GLU A 104 -14.41 -7.95 -18.73
C GLU A 104 -14.25 -7.87 -17.21
N ALA A 105 -14.38 -9.01 -16.52
CA ALA A 105 -14.22 -9.06 -15.06
C ALA A 105 -12.76 -8.78 -14.66
N HIS A 106 -11.80 -9.22 -15.47
CA HIS A 106 -10.39 -8.94 -15.26
C HIS A 106 -10.08 -7.45 -15.43
N LEU A 107 -10.68 -6.78 -16.44
CA LEU A 107 -10.58 -5.33 -16.60
C LEU A 107 -11.12 -4.58 -15.37
N GLN A 108 -12.24 -5.03 -14.81
CA GLN A 108 -12.79 -4.46 -13.57
C GLN A 108 -11.84 -4.65 -12.38
N ALA A 109 -11.13 -5.79 -12.30
CA ALA A 109 -10.13 -6.00 -11.27
C ALA A 109 -8.96 -5.00 -11.38
N LEU A 110 -8.52 -4.70 -12.60
CA LEU A 110 -7.48 -3.70 -12.83
C LEU A 110 -7.96 -2.28 -12.49
N GLN A 111 -9.17 -1.92 -12.88
CA GLN A 111 -9.80 -0.63 -12.53
C GLN A 111 -9.98 -0.46 -11.01
N TYR A 112 -10.30 -1.55 -10.30
CA TYR A 112 -10.36 -1.54 -8.83
C TYR A 112 -9.00 -1.20 -8.22
N LEU A 113 -7.92 -1.83 -8.69
CA LEU A 113 -6.56 -1.54 -8.19
C LEU A 113 -6.10 -0.13 -8.54
N GLU A 114 -6.40 0.33 -9.76
CA GLU A 114 -6.08 1.69 -10.19
C GLU A 114 -6.79 2.72 -9.32
N ASN A 115 -8.06 2.48 -8.97
CA ASN A 115 -8.81 3.34 -8.06
C ASN A 115 -8.19 3.35 -6.66
N ASP A 116 -7.81 2.21 -6.09
CA ASP A 116 -7.14 2.15 -4.78
C ASP A 116 -5.82 2.94 -4.78
N ILE A 117 -5.04 2.88 -5.88
CA ILE A 117 -3.82 3.70 -6.06
C ILE A 117 -4.16 5.19 -6.10
N ARG A 118 -5.17 5.57 -6.89
CA ARG A 118 -5.61 6.97 -7.02
C ARG A 118 -6.07 7.55 -5.69
N MET A 119 -6.90 6.79 -4.95
CA MET A 119 -7.35 7.14 -3.60
C MET A 119 -6.17 7.36 -2.66
N THR A 120 -5.18 6.45 -2.70
CA THR A 120 -3.96 6.56 -1.88
C THR A 120 -3.21 7.86 -2.16
N ILE A 121 -3.04 8.24 -3.44
CA ILE A 121 -2.37 9.48 -3.83
C ILE A 121 -3.17 10.71 -3.41
N GLU A 122 -4.49 10.72 -3.62
CA GLU A 122 -5.37 11.82 -3.25
C GLU A 122 -5.35 12.06 -1.73
N ILE A 123 -5.40 10.99 -0.93
CA ILE A 123 -5.28 11.07 0.53
C ILE A 123 -3.89 11.57 0.95
N ALA A 124 -2.82 11.05 0.34
CA ALA A 124 -1.46 11.48 0.66
C ALA A 124 -1.26 12.98 0.44
N ARG A 125 -1.83 13.54 -0.65
CA ARG A 125 -1.85 14.99 -0.90
C ARG A 125 -2.66 15.75 0.15
N LYS A 126 -3.85 15.26 0.51
CA LYS A 126 -4.71 15.89 1.52
C LYS A 126 -4.09 15.90 2.92
N MET A 127 -3.27 14.88 3.24
CA MET A 127 -2.48 14.81 4.47
C MET A 127 -1.21 15.68 4.42
N GLY A 128 -0.86 16.26 3.28
CA GLY A 128 0.36 17.07 3.12
C GLY A 128 1.66 16.26 3.10
N VAL A 129 1.57 14.94 2.85
CA VAL A 129 2.72 14.02 2.87
C VAL A 129 3.48 14.06 1.54
N ILE A 130 2.78 14.41 0.46
CA ILE A 130 3.33 14.68 -0.86
C ILE A 130 2.71 15.95 -1.44
N GLN A 131 3.45 16.60 -2.34
CA GLN A 131 3.02 17.81 -3.08
C GLN A 131 2.30 17.43 -4.37
#